data_AF-A0A9D0KLI5-F1
#
_entry.id   AF-A0A9D0KLI5-F1
#
_cell.length_a   1.000
_cell.length_b   1.000
_cell.length_c   1.000
_cell.angle_alpha   90.00
_cell.angle_beta   90.00
_cell.angle_gamma   90.00
#
_symmetry.space_group_name_H-M   'P 1'
#
loop_
_entity.id
_entity.type
_entity.pdbx_description
1 polymer ?
#
loop_
_entity_poly.entity_id
_entity_poly.type
_entity_poly.pdbx_seq_one_letter_code
_entity_poly.pdbx_strand_id
1 'polypeptide(L)'
;MRTEELMEEIDLPPEVPEELRKFSLEYALLRDSRFDEVGPAGYALWYLRSLEPKEVLETPPLLQYVPIPYNRQVLDEAMLSLERRASDEWSELPATESPDESATIVLNYPHWRSGTLPLAPHVAHLFPTAHLANRIRFTFVDDDTGETFPGWVVRSGRYVYGLKDWFAAKQVLVGTLIDLRPGDEPGVIRIGVRPFRTQRGEWLRTVTVEKDNLLFEVTRVPVACEFDELAAVAVKNPDALDALRPQFSRASLEALLERAFSGLAGLSLQRAVHAMTLYSVLNLMRRVPPAPMLATLAVSPRYVSLGDDYWAYRGEK
;
A
#
# COMPACT_ATOMS: atom_id res chain seq x y z
N MET A 1 -26.03 3.85 1.73
CA MET A 1 -27.14 4.76 2.06
C MET A 1 -27.18 4.94 3.56
N ARG A 2 -27.60 6.12 4.00
CA ARG A 2 -27.92 6.34 5.41
C ARG A 2 -29.24 5.66 5.75
N THR A 3 -29.46 5.37 7.04
CA THR A 3 -30.72 4.76 7.50
C THR A 3 -31.90 5.67 7.15
N GLU A 4 -31.74 7.00 7.29
CA GLU A 4 -32.77 7.98 6.98
C GLU A 4 -33.19 7.93 5.50
N GLU A 5 -32.22 7.85 4.59
CA GLU A 5 -32.47 7.71 3.14
C GLU A 5 -33.20 6.40 2.81
N LEU A 6 -32.89 5.31 3.53
CA LEU A 6 -33.61 4.04 3.36
C LEU A 6 -35.05 4.14 3.86
N MET A 7 -35.31 4.91 4.92
CA MET A 7 -36.65 5.08 5.47
C MET A 7 -37.57 5.88 4.54
N GLU A 8 -37.03 6.76 3.69
CA GLU A 8 -37.81 7.48 2.68
C GLU A 8 -38.31 6.57 1.56
N GLU A 9 -37.54 5.51 1.24
CA GLU A 9 -37.85 4.56 0.16
C GLU A 9 -38.65 3.34 0.64
N ILE A 10 -38.80 3.16 1.95
CA ILE A 10 -39.48 2.01 2.56
C ILE A 10 -40.73 2.50 3.29
N ASP A 11 -41.88 1.92 2.97
CA ASP A 11 -43.16 2.25 3.61
C ASP A 11 -43.21 1.66 5.04
N LEU A 12 -42.66 2.40 6.01
CA LEU A 12 -42.69 2.06 7.43
C LEU A 12 -43.89 2.69 8.14
N PRO A 13 -44.57 1.98 9.06
CA PRO A 13 -45.77 2.46 9.74
C PRO A 13 -45.57 3.85 10.38
N PRO A 14 -46.28 4.91 9.92
CA PRO A 14 -46.05 6.28 10.36
C PRO A 14 -46.46 6.52 11.82
N GLU A 15 -47.23 5.61 12.41
CA GLU A 15 -47.67 5.67 13.81
C GLU A 15 -46.53 5.42 14.81
N VAL A 16 -45.42 4.82 14.34
CA VAL A 16 -44.26 4.52 15.16
C VAL A 16 -43.32 5.74 15.21
N PRO A 17 -42.85 6.15 16.40
CA PRO A 17 -41.86 7.23 16.53
C PRO A 17 -40.65 7.01 15.63
N GLU A 18 -40.16 8.07 15.00
CA GLU A 18 -39.08 8.02 14.01
C GLU A 18 -37.81 7.34 14.55
N GLU A 19 -37.38 7.71 15.76
CA GLU A 19 -36.22 7.09 16.43
C GLU A 19 -36.38 5.56 16.59
N LEU A 20 -37.60 5.09 16.88
CA LEU A 20 -37.86 3.67 17.03
C LEU A 20 -37.89 2.95 15.68
N ARG A 21 -38.39 3.62 14.62
CA ARG A 21 -38.31 3.12 13.23
C ARG A 21 -36.87 2.99 12.77
N LYS A 22 -36.06 4.03 12.98
CA LYS A 22 -34.63 4.07 12.66
C LYS A 22 -33.88 2.94 13.37
N PHE A 23 -34.03 2.84 14.68
CA PHE A 23 -33.40 1.79 15.48
C PHE A 23 -33.82 0.38 15.00
N SER A 24 -35.12 0.18 14.73
CA SER A 24 -35.63 -1.12 14.28
C SER A 24 -35.09 -1.50 12.90
N LEU A 25 -34.97 -0.53 11.99
CA LEU A 25 -34.42 -0.73 10.66
C LEU A 25 -32.92 -1.06 10.72
N GLU A 26 -32.14 -0.29 11.47
CA GLU A 26 -30.70 -0.57 11.69
C GLU A 26 -30.50 -1.97 12.29
N TYR A 27 -31.31 -2.34 13.27
CA TYR A 27 -31.25 -3.66 13.88
C TYR A 27 -31.60 -4.78 12.88
N ALA A 28 -32.59 -4.55 12.01
CA ALA A 28 -32.96 -5.51 10.97
C ALA A 28 -31.85 -5.66 9.91
N LEU A 29 -31.28 -4.54 9.45
CA LEU A 29 -30.18 -4.52 8.48
C LEU A 29 -28.92 -5.18 9.02
N LEU A 30 -28.59 -4.93 10.30
CA LEU A 30 -27.44 -5.56 10.97
C LEU A 30 -27.55 -7.10 11.02
N ARG A 31 -28.78 -7.62 11.07
CA ARG A 31 -29.06 -9.06 11.11
C ARG A 31 -29.19 -9.69 9.72
N ASP A 32 -29.32 -8.89 8.68
CA ASP A 32 -29.43 -9.36 7.31
C ASP A 32 -28.04 -9.50 6.68
N SER A 33 -27.64 -10.74 6.39
CA SER A 33 -26.35 -11.07 5.77
C SER A 33 -26.08 -10.43 4.41
N ARG A 34 -27.10 -9.87 3.75
CA ARG A 34 -26.99 -9.17 2.46
C ARG A 34 -26.45 -7.75 2.61
N PHE A 35 -26.59 -7.15 3.79
CA PHE A 35 -26.15 -5.80 4.09
C PHE A 35 -24.90 -5.81 4.95
N ASP A 36 -24.04 -4.83 4.73
CA ASP A 36 -22.89 -4.54 5.58
C ASP A 36 -22.99 -3.10 6.09
N GLU A 37 -22.62 -2.92 7.35
CA GLU A 37 -22.46 -1.61 7.96
C GLU A 37 -21.04 -1.15 7.64
N VAL A 38 -20.91 -0.12 6.81
CA VAL A 38 -19.62 0.33 6.24
C VAL A 38 -19.30 1.77 6.65
N GLY A 39 -20.01 2.29 7.63
CA GLY A 39 -19.90 3.68 8.05
C GLY A 39 -18.73 3.92 9.01
N PRO A 40 -18.22 5.16 9.08
CA PRO A 40 -17.33 5.56 10.16
C PRO A 40 -18.08 5.54 11.50
N ALA A 41 -17.34 5.42 12.61
CA ALA A 41 -17.91 5.42 13.95
C ALA A 41 -18.86 6.61 14.18
N GLY A 42 -20.09 6.32 14.59
CA GLY A 42 -21.15 7.30 14.80
C GLY A 42 -22.07 7.54 13.59
N TYR A 43 -21.78 6.96 12.43
CA TYR A 43 -22.60 7.08 11.21
C TYR A 43 -22.99 5.70 10.68
N ALA A 44 -24.28 5.37 10.68
CA ALA A 44 -24.77 4.14 10.05
C ALA A 44 -24.84 4.32 8.52
N LEU A 45 -23.92 3.68 7.80
CA LEU A 45 -23.96 3.58 6.34
C LEU A 45 -24.13 2.13 5.94
N TRP A 46 -25.21 1.84 5.24
CA TRP A 46 -25.54 0.51 4.77
C TRP A 46 -25.16 0.33 3.31
N TYR A 47 -24.56 -0.81 3.00
CA TYR A 47 -24.20 -1.19 1.64
C TYR A 47 -24.59 -2.63 1.35
N LEU A 48 -24.95 -2.92 0.09
CA LEU A 48 -25.23 -4.28 -0.32
C LEU A 48 -23.92 -5.01 -0.56
N ARG A 49 -23.72 -6.13 0.13
CA ARG A 49 -22.49 -6.92 0.04
C ARG A 49 -22.20 -7.41 -1.37
N SER A 50 -23.24 -7.67 -2.17
CA SER A 50 -23.11 -8.09 -3.57
C SER A 50 -22.60 -6.99 -4.51
N LEU A 51 -22.66 -5.72 -4.07
CA LEU A 51 -22.18 -4.58 -4.83
C LEU A 51 -20.80 -4.10 -4.35
N GLU A 52 -20.28 -4.67 -3.25
CA GLU A 52 -18.92 -4.35 -2.80
C GLU A 52 -17.88 -4.80 -3.83
N PRO A 53 -16.83 -4.01 -4.06
CA PRO A 53 -15.71 -4.44 -4.90
C PRO A 53 -15.13 -5.76 -4.39
N LYS A 54 -14.74 -6.65 -5.30
CA LYS A 54 -14.16 -7.95 -4.92
C LYS A 54 -12.89 -7.78 -4.10
N GLU A 55 -12.09 -6.78 -4.43
CA GLU A 55 -10.83 -6.41 -3.74
C GLU A 55 -11.06 -5.85 -2.33
N VAL A 56 -12.30 -5.49 -1.99
CA VAL A 56 -12.70 -5.09 -0.64
C VAL A 56 -13.13 -6.30 0.19
N LEU A 57 -13.73 -7.31 -0.48
CA LEU A 57 -14.13 -8.58 0.13
C LEU A 57 -12.95 -9.54 0.30
N GLU A 58 -12.02 -9.58 -0.66
CA GLU A 58 -10.88 -10.47 -0.72
C GLU A 58 -9.59 -9.66 -0.92
N THR A 59 -8.57 -9.95 -0.09
CA THR A 59 -7.28 -9.26 -0.18
C THR A 59 -6.58 -9.59 -1.51
N PRO A 60 -6.20 -8.58 -2.31
CA PRO A 60 -5.47 -8.78 -3.55
C PRO A 60 -4.23 -9.69 -3.37
N PRO A 61 -3.97 -10.65 -4.27
CA PRO A 61 -2.87 -11.62 -4.11
C PRO A 61 -1.48 -10.99 -3.93
N LEU A 62 -1.26 -9.79 -4.49
CA LEU A 62 0.00 -9.06 -4.35
C LEU A 62 0.22 -8.49 -2.95
N LEU A 63 -0.86 -8.19 -2.22
CA LEU A 63 -0.85 -7.64 -0.86
C LEU A 63 -0.82 -8.73 0.23
N GLN A 64 -1.08 -9.98 -0.13
CA GLN A 64 -1.06 -11.10 0.81
C GLN A 64 0.36 -11.34 1.34
N TYR A 65 0.56 -11.01 2.62
CA TYR A 65 1.78 -11.29 3.37
C TYR A 65 1.64 -12.56 4.19
N VAL A 66 2.63 -13.45 4.09
CA VAL A 66 2.78 -14.62 4.96
C VAL A 66 3.91 -14.31 5.95
N PRO A 67 3.64 -14.24 7.26
CA PRO A 67 4.65 -13.91 8.26
C PRO A 67 5.90 -14.77 8.16
N ILE A 68 7.06 -14.11 8.07
CA ILE A 68 8.37 -14.74 7.99
C ILE A 68 9.02 -14.63 9.38
N PRO A 69 9.32 -15.74 10.07
CA PRO A 69 10.02 -15.68 11.36
C PRO A 69 11.43 -15.10 11.20
N TYR A 70 11.81 -14.14 12.04
CA TYR A 70 13.16 -13.61 12.12
C TYR A 70 13.52 -13.21 13.56
N ASN A 71 14.81 -13.11 13.87
CA ASN A 71 15.25 -12.59 15.15
C ASN A 71 15.36 -11.07 15.10
N ARG A 72 14.43 -10.34 15.72
CA ARG A 72 14.44 -8.87 15.76
C ARG A 72 15.67 -8.28 16.45
N GLN A 73 16.33 -9.01 17.35
CA GLN A 73 17.48 -8.52 18.10
C GLN A 73 18.73 -8.30 17.24
N VAL A 74 18.74 -8.79 16.00
CA VAL A 74 19.86 -8.59 15.07
C VAL A 74 19.79 -7.25 14.33
N LEU A 75 18.67 -6.52 14.44
CA LEU A 75 18.50 -5.23 13.81
C LEU A 75 19.18 -4.15 14.65
N ASP A 76 20.11 -3.42 14.05
CA ASP A 76 20.72 -2.24 14.67
C ASP A 76 19.84 -0.98 14.53
N GLU A 77 20.28 0.14 15.09
CA GLU A 77 19.51 1.39 15.03
C GLU A 77 19.35 1.93 13.61
N ALA A 78 20.34 1.74 12.72
CA ALA A 78 20.25 2.17 11.33
C ALA A 78 19.16 1.38 10.59
N MET A 79 19.13 0.06 10.77
CA MET A 79 18.10 -0.81 10.22
C MET A 79 16.70 -0.47 10.74
N LEU A 80 16.55 -0.21 12.04
CA LEU A 80 15.28 0.23 12.63
C LEU A 80 14.85 1.61 12.11
N SER A 81 15.80 2.53 11.88
CA SER A 81 15.54 3.82 11.24
C SER A 81 15.06 3.66 9.80
N LEU A 82 15.64 2.73 9.04
CA LEU A 82 15.15 2.39 7.70
C LEU A 82 13.76 1.77 7.73
N GLU A 83 13.46 0.86 8.66
CA GLU A 83 12.12 0.28 8.84
C GLU A 83 11.09 1.39 9.13
N ARG A 84 11.44 2.40 9.95
CA ARG A 84 10.58 3.59 10.17
C ARG A 84 10.36 4.39 8.89
N ARG A 85 11.41 4.68 8.13
CA ARG A 85 11.31 5.48 6.89
C ARG A 85 10.54 4.78 5.78
N ALA A 86 10.65 3.45 5.70
CA ALA A 86 9.90 2.65 4.74
C ALA A 86 8.39 2.68 5.03
N SER A 87 8.00 2.94 6.28
CA SER A 87 6.60 3.11 6.71
C SER A 87 5.67 2.03 6.15
N ASP A 88 6.10 0.77 6.26
CA ASP A 88 5.39 -0.39 5.74
C ASP A 88 4.16 -0.72 6.62
N GLU A 89 3.04 -1.15 6.02
CA GLU A 89 1.81 -1.48 6.75
C GLU A 89 1.92 -2.70 7.68
N TRP A 90 2.92 -3.55 7.45
CA TRP A 90 3.28 -4.69 8.30
C TRP A 90 4.46 -4.39 9.23
N SER A 91 4.90 -3.14 9.33
CA SER A 91 5.88 -2.71 10.32
C SER A 91 5.37 -3.01 11.74
N GLU A 92 6.25 -3.57 12.57
CA GLU A 92 5.96 -3.83 13.98
C GLU A 92 6.29 -2.62 14.87
N LEU A 93 6.81 -1.56 14.27
CA LEU A 93 7.15 -0.35 14.99
C LEU A 93 5.89 0.40 15.39
N PRO A 94 5.88 1.02 16.59
CA PRO A 94 4.76 1.84 16.99
C PRO A 94 4.60 2.99 15.99
N ALA A 95 3.35 3.38 15.75
CA ALA A 95 3.09 4.61 15.03
C ALA A 95 3.78 5.75 15.77
N THR A 96 4.61 6.52 15.08
CA THR A 96 5.06 7.80 15.61
C THR A 96 3.85 8.71 15.63
N GLU A 97 3.49 9.24 16.79
CA GLU A 97 2.47 10.30 16.89
C GLU A 97 3.01 11.52 16.16
N SER A 98 2.66 11.64 14.87
CA SER A 98 2.85 12.89 14.15
C SER A 98 1.62 13.76 14.40
N PRO A 99 1.78 14.98 14.92
CA PRO A 99 0.70 15.97 14.99
C PRO A 99 0.34 16.54 13.62
N ASP A 100 0.99 16.10 12.55
CA ASP A 100 0.78 16.59 11.20
C ASP A 100 -0.58 16.13 10.67
N GLU A 101 -1.41 17.09 10.28
CA GLU A 101 -2.65 16.89 9.51
C GLU A 101 -2.36 16.41 8.07
N SER A 102 -1.13 16.05 7.73
CA SER A 102 -0.78 15.59 6.38
C SER A 102 0.28 14.52 6.43
N ALA A 103 0.17 13.53 5.55
CA ALA A 103 1.16 12.47 5.46
C ALA A 103 1.47 12.12 4.01
N THR A 104 2.71 11.74 3.75
CA THR A 104 3.16 11.27 2.44
C THR A 104 3.40 9.77 2.48
N ILE A 105 2.98 9.08 1.41
CA ILE A 105 3.25 7.66 1.18
C ILE A 105 4.16 7.53 -0.05
N VAL A 106 5.18 6.68 0.06
CA VAL A 106 5.95 6.22 -1.09
C VAL A 106 5.27 4.98 -1.66
N LEU A 107 4.73 5.09 -2.88
CA LEU A 107 3.91 4.03 -3.47
C LEU A 107 4.75 2.79 -3.85
N ASN A 108 4.53 1.66 -3.19
CA ASN A 108 5.21 0.40 -3.54
C ASN A 108 4.48 -0.36 -4.67
N TYR A 109 5.15 -1.37 -5.26
CA TYR A 109 4.59 -2.12 -6.39
C TYR A 109 3.28 -2.87 -6.08
N PRO A 110 3.16 -3.63 -4.96
CA PRO A 110 1.91 -4.30 -4.63
C PRO A 110 0.70 -3.35 -4.59
N HIS A 111 0.89 -2.15 -4.03
CA HIS A 111 -0.16 -1.14 -3.93
C HIS A 111 -0.46 -0.44 -5.26
N TRP A 112 0.58 -0.03 -6.00
CA TRP A 112 0.46 0.53 -7.35
C TRP A 112 -0.34 -0.41 -8.25
N ARG A 113 0.05 -1.69 -8.27
CA ARG A 113 -0.55 -2.69 -9.15
C ARG A 113 -1.99 -3.02 -8.77
N SER A 114 -2.32 -2.98 -7.48
CA SER A 114 -3.67 -3.27 -6.96
C SER A 114 -4.59 -2.05 -6.94
N GLY A 115 -4.11 -0.85 -7.26
CA GLY A 115 -4.90 0.39 -7.15
C GLY A 115 -5.28 0.71 -5.70
N THR A 116 -4.33 0.56 -4.79
CA THR A 116 -4.51 0.70 -3.34
C THR A 116 -3.43 1.57 -2.72
N LEU A 117 -3.61 1.96 -1.44
CA LEU A 117 -2.57 2.52 -0.58
C LEU A 117 -2.34 1.62 0.65
N PRO A 118 -1.11 1.59 1.19
CA PRO A 118 -0.85 0.95 2.48
C PRO A 118 -1.56 1.70 3.59
N LEU A 119 -2.26 0.98 4.47
CA LEU A 119 -2.75 1.53 5.75
C LEU A 119 -1.61 1.48 6.77
N ALA A 120 -0.53 2.21 6.47
CA ALA A 120 0.67 2.25 7.29
C ALA A 120 0.44 2.97 8.63
N PRO A 121 1.22 2.64 9.68
CA PRO A 121 1.04 3.25 11.00
C PRO A 121 1.01 4.78 11.00
N HIS A 122 1.81 5.45 10.16
CA HIS A 122 1.89 6.91 10.10
C HIS A 122 0.70 7.57 9.39
N VAL A 123 -0.08 6.84 8.58
CA VAL A 123 -1.27 7.38 7.88
C VAL A 123 -2.59 6.82 8.40
N ALA A 124 -2.55 5.75 9.21
CA ALA A 124 -3.74 5.03 9.64
C ALA A 124 -4.74 5.91 10.44
N HIS A 125 -4.24 6.96 11.09
CA HIS A 125 -5.04 7.92 11.85
C HIS A 125 -5.88 8.86 10.96
N LEU A 126 -5.46 9.09 9.70
CA LEU A 126 -6.21 9.91 8.74
C LEU A 126 -7.49 9.21 8.31
N PHE A 127 -7.47 7.88 8.24
CA PHE A 127 -8.59 7.10 7.73
C PHE A 127 -9.61 6.79 8.82
N PRO A 128 -10.92 6.77 8.47
CA PRO A 128 -11.97 6.52 9.45
C PRO A 128 -11.81 5.15 10.14
N THR A 129 -12.31 5.08 11.37
CA THR A 129 -12.43 3.87 12.17
C THR A 129 -13.91 3.53 12.36
N ALA A 130 -14.21 2.27 12.64
CA ALA A 130 -15.55 1.80 12.97
C ALA A 130 -15.45 0.81 14.13
N HIS A 131 -16.52 0.73 14.93
CA HIS A 131 -16.55 -0.14 16.11
C HIS A 131 -16.75 -1.61 15.74
N LEU A 132 -17.50 -1.88 14.67
CA LEU A 132 -17.89 -3.23 14.25
C LEU A 132 -17.42 -3.54 12.82
N ALA A 133 -17.42 -2.53 11.93
CA ALA A 133 -17.08 -2.71 10.54
C ALA A 133 -15.57 -2.92 10.31
N ASN A 134 -15.21 -4.01 9.65
CA ASN A 134 -13.84 -4.26 9.19
C ASN A 134 -13.52 -3.55 7.86
N ARG A 135 -14.57 -3.08 7.17
CA ARG A 135 -14.52 -2.41 5.87
C ARG A 135 -15.30 -1.12 5.99
N ILE A 136 -14.66 0.01 5.69
CA ILE A 136 -15.28 1.33 5.89
C ILE A 136 -15.24 2.07 4.57
N ARG A 137 -16.40 2.51 4.08
CA ARG A 137 -16.51 3.32 2.89
C ARG A 137 -16.34 4.79 3.27
N PHE A 138 -15.55 5.50 2.49
CA PHE A 138 -15.29 6.92 2.67
C PHE A 138 -15.15 7.61 1.30
N THR A 139 -14.91 8.91 1.29
CA THR A 139 -14.80 9.70 0.06
C THR A 139 -13.39 10.25 -0.09
N PHE A 140 -12.79 10.03 -1.25
CA PHE A 140 -11.61 10.75 -1.69
C PHE A 140 -12.01 12.06 -2.37
N VAL A 141 -11.16 13.07 -2.22
CA VAL A 141 -11.21 14.32 -2.97
C VAL A 141 -9.84 14.54 -3.60
N ASP A 142 -9.79 14.62 -4.93
CA ASP A 142 -8.57 14.94 -5.65
C ASP A 142 -8.17 16.41 -5.40
N ASP A 143 -6.94 16.63 -4.94
CA ASP A 143 -6.47 17.97 -4.57
C ASP A 143 -6.34 18.93 -5.76
N ASP A 144 -6.11 18.43 -6.97
CA ASP A 144 -5.91 19.26 -8.16
C ASP A 144 -7.24 19.64 -8.84
N THR A 145 -8.20 18.71 -8.87
CA THR A 145 -9.44 18.82 -9.65
C THR A 145 -10.68 19.08 -8.77
N GLY A 146 -10.62 18.72 -7.49
CA GLY A 146 -11.77 18.71 -6.60
C GLY A 146 -12.78 17.59 -6.87
N GLU A 147 -12.48 16.68 -7.81
CA GLU A 147 -13.34 15.53 -8.10
C GLU A 147 -13.40 14.60 -6.89
N THR A 148 -14.61 14.11 -6.60
CA THR A 148 -14.85 13.19 -5.49
C THR A 148 -15.11 11.78 -6.01
N PHE A 149 -14.54 10.79 -5.35
CA PHE A 149 -14.70 9.38 -5.71
C PHE A 149 -14.64 8.48 -4.48
N PRO A 150 -15.27 7.29 -4.51
CA PRO A 150 -15.36 6.44 -3.32
C PRO A 150 -14.03 5.73 -3.01
N GLY A 151 -13.69 5.68 -1.74
CA GLY A 151 -12.60 4.88 -1.18
C GLY A 151 -13.12 3.84 -0.18
N TRP A 152 -12.33 2.80 0.04
CA TRP A 152 -12.62 1.76 1.03
C TRP A 152 -11.41 1.46 1.90
N VAL A 153 -11.56 1.58 3.22
CA VAL A 153 -10.55 1.12 4.18
C VAL A 153 -10.81 -0.35 4.49
N VAL A 154 -9.83 -1.22 4.23
CA VAL A 154 -9.89 -2.64 4.58
C VAL A 154 -8.89 -2.90 5.70
N ARG A 155 -9.35 -2.81 6.95
CA ARG A 155 -8.45 -2.84 8.12
C ARG A 155 -7.80 -4.21 8.33
N SER A 156 -8.54 -5.30 8.09
CA SER A 156 -8.00 -6.66 8.19
C SER A 156 -6.84 -6.91 7.22
N GLY A 157 -6.93 -6.34 6.02
CA GLY A 157 -5.89 -6.42 5.00
C GLY A 157 -4.83 -5.31 5.06
N ARG A 158 -5.05 -4.28 5.89
CA ARG A 158 -4.16 -3.11 6.05
C ARG A 158 -3.96 -2.30 4.77
N TYR A 159 -5.02 -2.09 4.00
CA TYR A 159 -4.95 -1.27 2.80
C TYR A 159 -6.20 -0.42 2.59
N VAL A 160 -6.04 0.57 1.72
CA VAL A 160 -7.11 1.44 1.24
C VAL A 160 -7.29 1.21 -0.25
N TYR A 161 -8.51 0.92 -0.69
CA TYR A 161 -8.88 0.58 -2.07
C TYR A 161 -9.64 1.73 -2.76
N GLY A 162 -9.53 1.80 -4.09
CA GLY A 162 -10.29 2.72 -4.94
C GLY A 162 -9.44 3.64 -5.82
N LEU A 163 -8.16 3.35 -6.01
CA LEU A 163 -7.20 4.30 -6.62
C LEU A 163 -6.70 3.89 -8.00
N LYS A 164 -7.20 2.80 -8.58
CA LYS A 164 -6.73 2.28 -9.87
C LYS A 164 -6.86 3.30 -11.01
N ASP A 165 -8.05 3.86 -11.19
CA ASP A 165 -8.31 4.81 -12.28
C ASP A 165 -7.62 6.16 -12.00
N TRP A 166 -7.57 6.56 -10.72
CA TRP A 166 -6.85 7.75 -10.28
C TRP A 166 -5.33 7.65 -10.55
N PHE A 167 -4.71 6.51 -10.26
CA PHE A 167 -3.31 6.22 -10.58
C PHE A 167 -3.03 6.32 -12.08
N ALA A 168 -3.92 5.77 -12.91
CA ALA A 168 -3.80 5.83 -14.37
C ALA A 168 -3.90 7.29 -14.88
N ALA A 169 -4.87 8.05 -14.37
CA ALA A 169 -5.08 9.45 -14.74
C ALA A 169 -3.89 10.35 -14.35
N LYS A 170 -3.32 10.14 -13.16
CA LYS A 170 -2.16 10.89 -12.67
C LYS A 170 -0.82 10.37 -13.21
N GLN A 171 -0.83 9.25 -13.95
CA GLN A 171 0.37 8.61 -14.50
C GLN A 171 1.43 8.29 -13.42
N VAL A 172 0.97 7.81 -12.26
CA VAL A 172 1.86 7.45 -11.15
C VAL A 172 2.63 6.17 -11.44
N LEU A 173 3.80 6.04 -10.83
CA LEU A 173 4.67 4.86 -10.94
C LEU A 173 5.05 4.35 -9.55
N VAL A 174 5.69 3.18 -9.49
CA VAL A 174 6.28 2.67 -8.26
C VAL A 174 7.34 3.64 -7.77
N GLY A 175 7.21 4.12 -6.54
CA GLY A 175 8.06 5.14 -5.91
C GLY A 175 7.44 6.55 -5.91
N THR A 176 6.32 6.78 -6.61
CA THR A 176 5.64 8.10 -6.59
C THR A 176 5.23 8.48 -5.16
N LEU A 177 5.41 9.77 -4.84
CA LEU A 177 4.97 10.35 -3.58
C LEU A 177 3.48 10.72 -3.66
N ILE A 178 2.68 10.16 -2.76
CA ILE A 178 1.25 10.43 -2.64
C ILE A 178 1.01 11.15 -1.32
N ASP A 179 0.43 12.34 -1.41
CA ASP A 179 0.12 13.17 -0.25
C ASP A 179 -1.35 12.95 0.16
N LEU A 180 -1.57 12.80 1.47
CA LEU A 180 -2.88 12.61 2.09
C LEU A 180 -3.13 13.67 3.15
N ARG A 181 -4.36 14.17 3.20
CA ARG A 181 -4.83 15.16 4.20
C ARG A 181 -6.28 14.86 4.61
N PRO A 182 -6.70 15.18 5.84
CA PRO A 182 -8.10 15.23 6.21
C PRO A 182 -8.85 16.21 5.29
N GLY A 183 -10.08 15.85 4.93
CA GLY A 183 -11.04 16.81 4.37
C GLY A 183 -11.74 17.61 5.47
N ASP A 184 -12.61 18.51 5.04
CA ASP A 184 -13.39 19.37 5.96
C ASP A 184 -14.46 18.59 6.74
N GLU A 185 -14.87 17.43 6.23
CA GLU A 185 -15.90 16.57 6.83
C GLU A 185 -15.33 15.21 7.25
N PRO A 186 -15.85 14.60 8.34
CA PRO A 186 -15.50 13.24 8.72
C PRO A 186 -15.76 12.23 7.59
N GLY A 187 -14.77 11.38 7.30
CA GLY A 187 -14.86 10.41 6.20
C GLY A 187 -14.57 10.99 4.82
N VAL A 188 -14.08 12.23 4.75
CA VAL A 188 -13.53 12.81 3.52
C VAL A 188 -12.01 12.90 3.66
N ILE A 189 -11.29 12.36 2.67
CA ILE A 189 -9.83 12.36 2.62
C ILE A 189 -9.38 13.03 1.33
N ARG A 190 -8.54 14.05 1.46
CA ARG A 190 -7.87 14.70 0.35
C ARG A 190 -6.66 13.90 -0.08
N ILE A 191 -6.51 13.72 -1.39
CA ILE A 191 -5.41 12.98 -2.00
C ILE A 191 -4.79 13.79 -3.13
N GLY A 192 -3.46 13.82 -3.18
CA GLY A 192 -2.71 14.54 -4.18
C GLY A 192 -1.42 13.83 -4.60
N VAL A 193 -0.86 14.31 -5.70
CA VAL A 193 0.53 14.04 -6.13
C VAL A 193 1.25 15.37 -6.29
N ARG A 194 2.56 15.32 -6.46
CA ARG A 194 3.38 16.51 -6.79
C ARG A 194 3.76 16.45 -8.26
N PRO A 195 2.97 17.03 -9.18
CA PRO A 195 3.23 16.91 -10.61
C PRO A 195 4.41 17.78 -11.06
N PHE A 196 5.21 17.27 -12.00
CA PHE A 196 6.13 18.12 -12.74
C PHE A 196 5.37 18.94 -13.78
N ARG A 197 5.78 20.20 -13.98
CA ARG A 197 5.19 21.11 -14.99
C ARG A 197 5.19 20.52 -16.41
N THR A 198 6.21 19.74 -16.73
CA THR A 198 6.32 18.94 -17.95
C THR A 198 6.90 17.59 -17.59
N GLN A 199 6.44 16.52 -18.23
CA GLN A 199 7.01 15.18 -18.03
C GLN A 199 8.53 15.21 -18.27
N ARG A 200 9.26 14.58 -17.34
CA ARG A 200 10.72 14.51 -17.38
C ARG A 200 11.15 13.12 -17.76
N GLY A 201 12.14 13.01 -18.64
CA GLY A 201 12.77 11.73 -18.94
C GLY A 201 13.86 11.44 -17.91
N GLU A 202 13.54 10.70 -16.86
CA GLU A 202 14.43 10.35 -15.75
C GLU A 202 15.09 8.99 -15.96
N TRP A 203 16.33 8.83 -15.46
CA TRP A 203 17.05 7.56 -15.52
C TRP A 203 16.68 6.68 -14.33
N LEU A 204 15.80 5.71 -14.56
CA LEU A 204 15.28 4.85 -13.50
C LEU A 204 15.71 3.40 -13.69
N ARG A 205 15.85 2.72 -12.55
CA ARG A 205 15.94 1.26 -12.49
C ARG A 205 14.67 0.70 -13.11
N THR A 206 14.84 -0.11 -14.13
CA THR A 206 13.76 -0.63 -14.95
C THR A 206 13.84 -2.14 -14.96
N VAL A 207 12.72 -2.79 -14.65
CA VAL A 207 12.61 -4.25 -14.64
C VAL A 207 11.90 -4.73 -15.89
N THR A 208 12.44 -5.80 -16.47
CA THR A 208 11.81 -6.57 -17.54
C THR A 208 11.85 -8.05 -17.20
N VAL A 209 10.95 -8.82 -17.81
CA VAL A 209 10.88 -10.27 -17.66
C VAL A 209 11.41 -10.91 -18.93
N GLU A 210 12.46 -11.73 -18.81
CA GLU A 210 13.01 -12.53 -19.89
C GLU A 210 13.19 -13.99 -19.42
N LYS A 211 12.56 -14.95 -20.11
CA LYS A 211 12.67 -16.39 -19.83
C LYS A 211 12.57 -16.72 -18.33
N ASP A 212 11.51 -16.22 -17.69
CA ASP A 212 11.20 -16.38 -16.26
C ASP A 212 12.21 -15.77 -15.27
N ASN A 213 13.09 -14.89 -15.73
CA ASN A 213 14.02 -14.12 -14.91
C ASN A 213 13.73 -12.63 -14.97
N LEU A 214 14.10 -11.93 -13.90
CA LEU A 214 14.05 -10.47 -13.83
C LEU A 214 15.37 -9.90 -14.32
N LEU A 215 15.32 -9.09 -15.37
CA LEU A 215 16.45 -8.30 -15.86
C LEU A 215 16.27 -6.86 -15.41
N PHE A 216 17.30 -6.32 -14.77
CA PHE A 216 17.33 -4.93 -14.32
C PHE A 216 18.31 -4.14 -15.17
N GLU A 217 17.86 -2.97 -15.61
CA GLU A 217 18.65 -2.01 -16.39
C GLU A 217 18.35 -0.60 -15.90
N VAL A 218 19.23 0.37 -16.20
CA VAL A 218 18.91 1.79 -16.01
C VAL A 218 18.49 2.34 -17.36
N THR A 219 17.21 2.74 -17.48
CA THR A 219 16.67 3.27 -18.74
C THR A 219 16.00 4.61 -18.52
N ARG A 220 15.89 5.40 -19.58
CA ARG A 220 15.24 6.72 -19.52
C ARG A 220 13.72 6.53 -19.65
N VAL A 221 12.98 6.92 -18.61
CA VAL A 221 11.53 6.71 -18.46
C VAL A 221 10.84 8.06 -18.29
N PRO A 222 9.70 8.32 -18.95
CA PRO A 222 8.92 9.52 -18.69
C PRO A 222 8.28 9.45 -17.30
N VAL A 223 8.44 10.50 -16.51
CA VAL A 223 7.88 10.63 -15.17
C VAL A 223 7.05 11.89 -15.06
N ALA A 224 5.84 11.76 -14.51
CA ALA A 224 4.87 12.85 -14.37
C ALA A 224 4.86 13.50 -12.98
N CYS A 225 5.26 12.78 -11.93
CA CYS A 225 5.17 13.22 -10.54
C CYS A 225 6.48 13.01 -9.79
N GLU A 226 6.69 13.74 -8.69
CA GLU A 226 7.80 13.48 -7.76
C GLU A 226 7.74 12.05 -7.22
N PHE A 227 8.92 11.49 -6.98
CA PHE A 227 9.11 10.11 -6.54
C PHE A 227 10.34 10.02 -5.64
N ASP A 228 10.38 8.95 -4.85
CA ASP A 228 11.56 8.57 -4.09
C ASP A 228 12.53 7.79 -4.99
N GLU A 229 13.75 8.31 -5.19
CA GLU A 229 14.74 7.72 -6.09
C GLU A 229 15.21 6.32 -5.68
N LEU A 230 15.14 5.99 -4.39
CA LEU A 230 15.58 4.70 -3.87
C LEU A 230 14.48 3.66 -4.04
N ALA A 231 13.22 4.04 -3.86
CA ALA A 231 12.05 3.17 -4.03
C ALA A 231 11.60 3.05 -5.50
N ALA A 232 11.94 4.01 -6.36
CA ALA A 232 11.42 4.03 -7.72
C ALA A 232 11.94 2.88 -8.60
N VAL A 233 11.00 2.16 -9.22
CA VAL A 233 11.28 1.10 -10.19
C VAL A 233 10.28 1.18 -11.33
N ALA A 234 10.77 1.37 -12.56
CA ALA A 234 9.93 1.32 -13.74
C ALA A 234 9.63 -0.15 -14.12
N VAL A 235 8.35 -0.51 -14.21
CA VAL A 235 7.91 -1.86 -14.58
C VAL A 235 7.33 -1.83 -15.98
N LYS A 236 8.07 -2.35 -16.98
CA LYS A 236 7.63 -2.28 -18.40
C LYS A 236 6.46 -3.20 -18.72
N ASN A 237 6.41 -4.38 -18.10
CA ASN A 237 5.36 -5.37 -18.33
C ASN A 237 4.90 -5.97 -16.98
N PRO A 238 3.94 -5.33 -16.30
CA PRO A 238 3.45 -5.81 -15.01
C PRO A 238 2.76 -7.17 -15.12
N ASP A 239 2.06 -7.45 -16.23
CA ASP A 239 1.36 -8.74 -16.41
C ASP A 239 2.35 -9.91 -16.49
N ALA A 240 3.48 -9.74 -17.20
CA ALA A 240 4.54 -10.75 -17.26
C ALA A 240 5.22 -10.96 -15.90
N LEU A 241 5.38 -9.89 -15.12
CA LEU A 241 5.93 -9.96 -13.77
C LEU A 241 4.98 -10.72 -12.82
N ASP A 242 3.68 -10.41 -12.89
CA ASP A 242 2.65 -11.06 -12.08
C ASP A 242 2.53 -12.56 -12.40
N ALA A 243 2.76 -12.95 -13.66
CA ALA A 243 2.75 -14.35 -14.07
C ALA A 243 3.82 -15.21 -13.36
N LEU A 244 4.92 -14.61 -12.89
CA LEU A 244 5.97 -15.29 -12.13
C LEU A 244 5.65 -15.45 -10.64
N ARG A 245 4.56 -14.85 -10.15
CA ARG A 245 4.18 -14.86 -8.73
C ARG A 245 4.09 -16.27 -8.12
N PRO A 246 3.51 -17.30 -8.79
CA PRO A 246 3.47 -18.65 -8.23
C PRO A 246 4.87 -19.23 -7.97
N GLN A 247 5.85 -18.91 -8.82
CA GLN A 247 7.23 -19.33 -8.64
C GLN A 247 7.87 -18.60 -7.45
N PHE A 248 7.70 -17.28 -7.36
CA PHE A 248 8.26 -16.48 -6.26
C PHE A 248 7.66 -16.83 -4.90
N SER A 249 6.37 -17.17 -4.86
CA SER A 249 5.69 -17.56 -3.61
C SER A 249 6.32 -18.79 -2.94
N ARG A 250 6.87 -19.72 -3.74
CA ARG A 250 7.50 -20.96 -3.28
C ARG A 250 8.98 -20.82 -2.94
N ALA A 251 9.63 -19.74 -3.36
CA ALA A 251 11.04 -19.51 -3.10
C ALA A 251 11.29 -19.07 -1.65
N SER A 252 12.46 -19.38 -1.09
CA SER A 252 12.84 -18.85 0.23
C SER A 252 13.10 -17.34 0.16
N LEU A 253 13.08 -16.65 1.30
CA LEU A 253 13.40 -15.22 1.34
C LEU A 253 14.83 -14.96 0.85
N GLU A 254 15.78 -15.80 1.26
CA GLU A 254 17.18 -15.73 0.87
C GLU A 254 17.35 -15.87 -0.65
N ALA A 255 16.63 -16.79 -1.28
CA ALA A 255 16.69 -16.98 -2.73
C ALA A 255 16.15 -15.77 -3.51
N LEU A 256 15.05 -15.17 -3.02
CA LEU A 256 14.51 -13.93 -3.61
C LEU A 256 15.44 -12.74 -3.38
N LEU A 257 16.02 -12.64 -2.18
CA LEU A 257 16.97 -11.60 -1.82
C LEU A 257 18.22 -11.66 -2.70
N GLU A 258 18.80 -12.84 -2.87
CA GLU A 258 19.96 -13.07 -3.74
C GLU A 258 19.65 -12.66 -5.19
N ARG A 259 18.48 -13.05 -5.71
CA ARG A 259 18.04 -12.67 -7.05
C ARG A 259 17.94 -11.14 -7.21
N ALA A 260 17.28 -10.46 -6.27
CA ALA A 260 17.16 -9.01 -6.29
C ALA A 260 18.53 -8.34 -6.19
N PHE A 261 19.36 -8.78 -5.24
CA PHE A 261 20.66 -8.20 -4.97
C PHE A 261 21.61 -8.37 -6.15
N SER A 262 21.70 -9.58 -6.72
CA SER A 262 22.52 -9.85 -7.90
C SER A 262 22.09 -9.00 -9.09
N GLY A 263 20.79 -8.86 -9.32
CA GLY A 263 20.26 -8.02 -10.40
C GLY A 263 20.61 -6.54 -10.22
N LEU A 264 20.57 -6.03 -9.00
CA LEU A 264 20.84 -4.62 -8.67
C LEU A 264 22.33 -4.30 -8.57
N ALA A 265 23.15 -5.18 -8.01
CA ALA A 265 24.58 -4.94 -7.82
C ALA A 265 25.32 -4.73 -9.15
N GLY A 266 24.83 -5.32 -10.23
CA GLY A 266 25.36 -5.11 -11.58
C GLY A 266 25.16 -3.69 -12.13
N LEU A 267 24.25 -2.90 -11.54
CA LEU A 267 23.96 -1.53 -11.95
C LEU A 267 24.86 -0.48 -11.27
N SER A 268 25.63 -0.88 -10.26
CA SER A 268 26.49 0.01 -9.47
C SER A 268 27.96 -0.33 -9.66
N LEU A 269 28.80 0.67 -9.89
CA LEU A 269 30.26 0.49 -9.98
C LEU A 269 30.86 -0.10 -8.70
N GLN A 270 30.31 0.27 -7.54
CA GLN A 270 30.74 -0.23 -6.23
C GLN A 270 30.13 -1.59 -5.89
N ARG A 271 29.26 -2.14 -6.76
CA ARG A 271 28.46 -3.34 -6.49
C ARG A 271 27.69 -3.27 -5.16
N ALA A 272 27.35 -2.04 -4.75
CA ALA A 272 26.62 -1.74 -3.54
C ALA A 272 25.15 -1.48 -3.88
N VAL A 273 24.25 -1.92 -3.01
CA VAL A 273 22.80 -1.78 -3.14
C VAL A 273 22.24 -1.18 -1.86
N HIS A 274 21.46 -0.12 -1.99
CA HIS A 274 20.75 0.49 -0.85
C HIS A 274 19.59 -0.40 -0.43
N ALA A 275 19.40 -0.61 0.88
CA ALA A 275 18.38 -1.51 1.41
C ALA A 275 16.94 -1.11 1.02
N MET A 276 16.62 0.19 0.91
CA MET A 276 15.31 0.66 0.40
C MET A 276 15.05 0.21 -1.06
N THR A 277 16.07 0.27 -1.92
CA THR A 277 15.94 -0.20 -3.31
C THR A 277 15.74 -1.70 -3.36
N LEU A 278 16.47 -2.43 -2.51
CA LEU A 278 16.30 -3.87 -2.37
C LEU A 278 14.89 -4.23 -1.88
N TYR A 279 14.36 -3.49 -0.90
CA TYR A 279 12.99 -3.65 -0.41
C TYR A 279 11.95 -3.41 -1.51
N SER A 280 12.10 -2.34 -2.31
CA SER A 280 11.18 -2.06 -3.42
C SER A 280 11.20 -3.18 -4.46
N VAL A 281 12.39 -3.63 -4.88
CA VAL A 281 12.55 -4.73 -5.83
C VAL A 281 12.05 -6.07 -5.29
N LEU A 282 12.26 -6.35 -4.01
CA LEU A 282 11.77 -7.58 -3.39
C LEU A 282 10.24 -7.66 -3.44
N ASN A 283 9.57 -6.51 -3.25
CA ASN A 283 8.11 -6.40 -3.31
C ASN A 283 7.53 -6.49 -4.73
N LEU A 284 8.37 -6.46 -5.78
CA LEU A 284 7.97 -6.91 -7.13
C LEU A 284 7.69 -8.42 -7.17
N MET A 285 8.45 -9.21 -6.40
CA MET A 285 8.41 -10.67 -6.43
C MET A 285 7.44 -11.23 -5.39
N ARG A 286 7.58 -10.79 -4.14
CA ARG A 286 6.77 -11.25 -3.00
C ARG A 286 6.57 -10.12 -2.00
N ARG A 287 5.37 -10.01 -1.41
CA ARG A 287 5.12 -9.06 -0.32
C ARG A 287 6.02 -9.42 0.87
N VAL A 288 6.95 -8.53 1.21
CA VAL A 288 7.88 -8.71 2.32
C VAL A 288 8.11 -7.35 3.00
N PRO A 289 7.86 -7.22 4.33
CA PRO A 289 8.18 -6.00 5.05
C PRO A 289 9.70 -5.82 5.22
N PRO A 290 10.17 -4.60 5.54
CA PRO A 290 11.61 -4.32 5.64
C PRO A 290 12.33 -5.18 6.68
N ALA A 291 11.73 -5.45 7.84
CA ALA A 291 12.43 -6.07 8.96
C ALA A 291 12.92 -7.52 8.68
N PRO A 292 12.11 -8.46 8.15
CA PRO A 292 12.62 -9.77 7.73
C PRO A 292 13.75 -9.69 6.70
N MET A 293 13.67 -8.76 5.75
CA MET A 293 14.72 -8.55 4.74
C MET A 293 16.02 -8.08 5.40
N LEU A 294 15.94 -7.06 6.28
CA LEU A 294 17.09 -6.51 7.00
C LEU A 294 17.73 -7.55 7.93
N ALA A 295 16.93 -8.33 8.65
CA ALA A 295 17.42 -9.43 9.49
C ALA A 295 18.15 -10.48 8.66
N THR A 296 17.65 -10.81 7.47
CA THR A 296 18.31 -11.75 6.55
C THR A 296 19.65 -11.21 6.06
N LEU A 297 19.73 -9.91 5.72
CA LEU A 297 21.00 -9.26 5.36
C LEU A 297 22.01 -9.30 6.52
N ALA A 298 21.56 -8.99 7.74
CA ALA A 298 22.41 -8.91 8.93
C ALA A 298 23.03 -10.26 9.34
N VAL A 299 22.25 -11.35 9.22
CA VAL A 299 22.67 -12.68 9.65
C VAL A 299 23.44 -13.43 8.55
N SER A 300 23.18 -13.12 7.28
CA SER A 300 23.81 -13.82 6.17
C SER A 300 25.30 -13.48 6.04
N PRO A 301 26.20 -14.48 5.97
CA PRO A 301 27.62 -14.23 5.79
C PRO A 301 27.97 -13.71 4.38
N ARG A 302 27.03 -13.73 3.44
CA ARG A 302 27.21 -13.29 2.05
C ARG A 302 27.24 -11.78 1.91
N TYR A 303 26.66 -11.05 2.85
CA TYR A 303 26.52 -9.60 2.75
C TYR A 303 27.39 -8.90 3.78
N VAL A 304 27.75 -7.66 3.48
CA VAL A 304 28.43 -6.75 4.40
C VAL A 304 27.79 -5.38 4.28
N SER A 305 27.49 -4.77 5.43
CA SER A 305 27.04 -3.38 5.50
C SER A 305 28.23 -2.46 5.22
N LEU A 306 28.01 -1.46 4.37
CA LEU A 306 28.99 -0.43 4.03
C LEU A 306 28.72 0.90 4.75
N GLY A 307 27.66 0.97 5.57
CA GLY A 307 27.14 2.21 6.16
C GLY A 307 26.05 2.86 5.29
N ASP A 308 25.32 3.82 5.87
CA ASP A 308 24.24 4.57 5.20
C ASP A 308 23.22 3.68 4.46
N ASP A 309 22.85 2.54 5.08
CA ASP A 309 21.95 1.52 4.53
C ASP A 309 22.39 0.85 3.22
N TYR A 310 23.65 1.03 2.81
CA TYR A 310 24.25 0.34 1.67
C TYR A 310 24.84 -1.00 2.09
N TRP A 311 24.62 -2.00 1.24
CA TRP A 311 25.13 -3.36 1.40
C TRP A 311 25.89 -3.78 0.16
N ALA A 312 26.88 -4.66 0.31
CA ALA A 312 27.58 -5.32 -0.80
C ALA A 312 27.72 -6.82 -0.54
N TYR A 313 28.06 -7.57 -1.58
CA TYR A 313 28.55 -8.93 -1.40
C TYR A 313 29.88 -8.90 -0.64
N ARG A 314 29.99 -9.73 0.39
CA ARG A 314 31.26 -10.05 1.02
C ARG A 314 32.06 -10.85 -0.01
N GLY A 315 33.16 -10.27 -0.51
CA GLY A 315 34.01 -10.93 -1.50
C GLY A 315 34.38 -12.35 -1.06
N GLU A 316 34.35 -13.30 -2.00
CA GLU A 316 34.91 -14.63 -1.76
C GLU A 316 36.38 -14.44 -1.35
N LYS A 317 36.75 -15.00 -0.19
CA LYS A 317 38.15 -15.07 0.23
C LYS A 317 38.92 -16.04 -0.66
#